data_AF-A0A3C1HU20-F1
#
_entry.id   AF-A0A3C1HU20-F1
#
_cell.length_a   1.000
_cell.length_b   1.000
_cell.length_c   1.000
_cell.angle_alpha   90.00
_cell.angle_beta   90.00
_cell.angle_gamma   90.00
#
_symmetry.space_group_name_H-M   'P 1'
#
loop_
_entity.id
_entity.type
_entity.pdbx_description
1 polymer ?
#
loop_
_entity_poly.entity_id
_entity_poly.type
_entity_poly.pdbx_seq_one_letter_code
_entity_poly.pdbx_strand_id
1 'polypeptide(L)' 'MDIRRQERKEALAEGRALGAEERSVEDAVIAVREFNIDPQLAAEKMKAPLEKVMEKLKQK' A
#
# COMPACT_ATOMS: atom_id res chain seq x y z
N MET A 1 35.47 -0.32 -0.07
CA MET A 1 34.06 0.12 -0.12
C MET A 1 33.19 -1.08 0.21
N ASP A 2 32.71 -1.16 1.45
CA ASP A 2 32.10 -2.35 2.06
C ASP A 2 30.71 -2.69 1.50
N ILE A 3 30.66 -3.76 0.73
CA ILE A 3 29.47 -4.34 0.08
C ILE A 3 28.36 -4.64 1.11
N ARG A 4 28.74 -5.05 2.32
CA ARG A 4 27.85 -5.37 3.46
C ARG A 4 27.01 -4.19 3.97
N ARG A 5 27.40 -2.95 3.66
CA ARG A 5 26.67 -1.74 4.08
C ARG A 5 25.59 -1.31 3.09
N GLN A 6 25.73 -1.70 1.82
CA GLN A 6 24.74 -1.42 0.77
C GLN A 6 23.52 -2.34 0.90
N GLU A 7 23.73 -3.65 1.06
CA GLU A 7 22.64 -4.64 1.17
C GLU A 7 21.68 -4.33 2.32
N ARG A 8 22.22 -3.85 3.46
CA ARG A 8 21.41 -3.46 4.62
C ARG A 8 20.56 -2.20 4.38
N LYS A 9 21.03 -1.27 3.55
CA LYS A 9 20.25 -0.07 3.19
C LYS A 9 19.14 -0.42 2.20
N GLU A 10 19.41 -1.31 1.26
CA GLU A 10 18.44 -1.79 0.27
C GLU A 10 17.32 -2.58 0.97
N ALA A 11 17.65 -3.55 1.83
CA ALA A 11 16.64 -4.31 2.58
C ALA A 11 15.74 -3.44 3.46
N LEU A 12 16.28 -2.37 4.07
CA LEU A 12 15.49 -1.43 4.86
C LEU A 12 14.58 -0.54 3.99
N ALA A 13 15.07 -0.15 2.81
CA ALA A 13 14.29 0.62 1.85
C ALA A 13 13.13 -0.21 1.28
N GLU A 14 13.38 -1.49 1.00
CA GLU A 14 12.40 -2.44 0.48
C GLU A 14 11.30 -2.72 1.52
N GLY A 15 11.67 -2.92 2.79
CA GLY A 15 10.71 -3.05 3.88
C GLY A 15 9.84 -1.81 4.10
N ARG A 16 10.38 -0.60 3.89
CA ARG A 16 9.59 0.65 3.94
C ARG A 16 8.64 0.78 2.75
N ALA A 17 9.06 0.37 1.56
CA ALA A 17 8.22 0.42 0.37
C ALA A 17 7.01 -0.51 0.52
N LEU A 18 7.23 -1.75 0.97
CA LEU A 18 6.15 -2.71 1.24
C LEU A 18 5.17 -2.19 2.30
N GLY A 19 5.68 -1.65 3.41
CA GLY A 19 4.82 -1.11 4.47
C GLY A 19 4.07 0.16 4.08
N ALA A 20 4.59 0.95 3.15
CA ALA A 20 3.88 2.11 2.60
C ALA A 20 2.75 1.68 1.67
N GLU A 21 2.99 0.67 0.82
CA GLU A 21 1.99 0.14 -0.09
C GLU A 21 0.81 -0.50 0.66
N GLU A 22 1.07 -1.29 1.71
CA GLU A 22 0.00 -1.89 2.53
C GLU A 22 -0.87 -0.83 3.21
N ARG A 23 -0.27 0.24 3.75
CA ARG A 23 -1.03 1.34 4.36
C ARG A 23 -1.88 2.07 3.34
N SER A 24 -1.35 2.36 2.15
CA SER A 24 -2.12 2.96 1.07
C SER A 24 -3.35 2.11 0.70
N VAL A 25 -3.19 0.78 0.64
CA VAL A 25 -4.31 -0.14 0.38
C VAL A 25 -5.33 -0.10 1.52
N GLU A 26 -4.89 -0.12 2.77
CA GLU A 26 -5.80 -0.06 3.93
C GLU A 26 -6.54 1.27 4.01
N ASP A 27 -5.85 2.39 3.81
CA ASP A 27 -6.43 3.73 3.79
C ASP A 27 -7.48 3.86 2.69
N ALA A 28 -7.23 3.27 1.51
CA ALA A 28 -8.21 3.23 0.43
C ALA A 28 -9.43 2.35 0.79
N VAL A 29 -9.22 1.19 1.43
CA VAL A 29 -10.32 0.33 1.89
C VAL A 29 -11.17 1.03 2.95
N ILE A 30 -10.55 1.77 3.88
CA ILE A 30 -11.25 2.59 4.88
C ILE A 30 -12.04 3.70 4.21
N ALA A 31 -11.44 4.41 3.26
CA ALA A 31 -12.11 5.46 2.48
C ALA A 31 -13.37 4.93 1.78
N VAL A 32 -13.31 3.73 1.20
CA VAL A 32 -14.46 3.07 0.57
C VAL A 32 -15.50 2.66 1.62
N ARG A 33 -15.09 2.05 2.74
CA ARG A 33 -16.02 1.48 3.74
C ARG A 33 -16.68 2.53 4.62
N GLU A 34 -15.94 3.53 5.07
CA GLU A 34 -16.42 4.54 6.02
C GLU A 34 -17.00 5.77 5.33
N PHE A 35 -16.38 6.20 4.23
CA PHE A 35 -16.78 7.41 3.52
C PHE A 35 -17.57 7.13 2.24
N ASN A 36 -17.83 5.85 1.93
CA ASN A 36 -18.57 5.40 0.75
C ASN A 36 -18.01 5.96 -0.57
N ILE A 37 -16.69 6.17 -0.61
CA ILE A 37 -15.98 6.67 -1.79
C ILE A 37 -15.86 5.53 -2.80
N ASP A 38 -15.91 5.87 -4.09
CA ASP A 38 -15.68 4.89 -5.15
C ASP A 38 -14.29 4.22 -5.00
N PRO A 39 -14.18 2.88 -5.08
CA PRO A 39 -12.92 2.17 -4.93
C PRO A 39 -11.81 2.61 -5.88
N GLN A 40 -12.16 3.01 -7.11
CA GLN A 40 -11.18 3.53 -8.08
C GLN A 40 -10.65 4.88 -7.61
N LEU A 41 -11.54 5.77 -7.17
CA LEU A 41 -11.16 7.09 -6.69
C LEU A 41 -10.34 7.01 -5.39
N ALA A 42 -10.70 6.11 -4.48
CA ALA A 42 -9.97 5.88 -3.25
C ALA A 42 -8.56 5.32 -3.53
N ALA A 43 -8.45 4.35 -4.43
CA ALA A 43 -7.16 3.80 -4.85
C ALA A 43 -6.27 4.87 -5.52
N GLU A 44 -6.84 5.70 -6.39
CA GLU A 44 -6.12 6.78 -7.06
C GLU A 44 -5.61 7.83 -6.07
N LYS A 45 -6.46 8.28 -5.14
CA LYS A 45 -6.08 9.27 -4.12
C LYS A 45 -5.02 8.76 -3.15
N MET A 46 -5.11 7.49 -2.75
CA MET A 46 -4.16 6.88 -1.81
C MET A 46 -2.93 6.28 -2.49
N LYS A 47 -2.82 6.40 -3.83
CA LYS A 47 -1.78 5.75 -4.65
C LYS A 47 -1.66 4.25 -4.37
N ALA A 48 -2.80 3.62 -4.11
CA ALA A 48 -2.89 2.20 -3.82
C ALA A 48 -3.19 1.43 -5.11
N PRO A 49 -2.62 0.21 -5.27
CA PRO A 49 -3.02 -0.67 -6.36
C PRO A 49 -4.48 -1.09 -6.21
N LEU A 50 -5.31 -0.70 -7.19
CA LEU A 50 -6.76 -0.95 -7.20
C LEU A 50 -7.11 -2.44 -7.02
N GLU A 51 -6.35 -3.33 -7.62
CA GLU A 51 -6.54 -4.78 -7.47
C GLU A 51 -6.48 -5.21 -6.00
N LYS A 52 -5.45 -4.78 -5.26
CA LYS A 52 -5.32 -5.11 -3.82
C LYS A 52 -6.43 -4.49 -2.98
N VAL A 53 -6.84 -3.26 -3.30
CA VAL A 53 -7.97 -2.59 -2.62
C VAL A 53 -9.26 -3.40 -2.82
N MET A 54 -9.56 -3.80 -4.05
CA MET A 54 -10.72 -4.63 -4.36
C MET A 54 -10.63 -6.03 -3.74
N GLU A 55 -9.44 -6.62 -3.71
CA GLU A 55 -9.21 -7.91 -3.06
C GLU A 55 -9.50 -7.84 -1.55
N LYS A 56 -8.97 -6.82 -0.84
CA LYS A 56 -9.28 -6.59 0.58
C LYS A 56 -10.76 -6.26 0.84
N LEU A 57 -11.42 -5.61 -0.11
CA LEU A 57 -12.86 -5.35 -0.02
C LEU A 57 -13.68 -6.64 -0.17
N LYS A 58 -13.24 -7.59 -1.00
CA LYS A 58 -13.89 -8.90 -1.23
C LYS A 58 -13.62 -9.94 -0.15
N GLN A 59 -12.50 -9.86 0.58
CA GLN A 59 -12.16 -10.80 1.68
C GLN A 59 -13.02 -10.58 2.95
N LYS A 60 -14.28 -10.14 2.83
CA LYS A 60 -15.18 -9.87 3.96
C LYS A 60 -16.40 -10.77 3.95
#